data_AF-A0A060HM25-F1
#
_entry.id   AF-A0A060HM25-F1
#
_cell.length_a   1.000
_cell.length_b   1.000
_cell.length_c   1.000
_cell.angle_alpha   90.00
_cell.angle_beta   90.00
_cell.angle_gamma   90.00
#
_symmetry.space_group_name_H-M   'P 1'
#
loop_
_entity.id
_entity.type
_entity.pdbx_description
1 polymer ?
#
loop_
_entity_poly.entity_id
_entity_poly.type
_entity_poly.pdbx_seq_one_letter_code
_entity_poly.pdbx_strand_id
1 'polypeptide(L)'
;MYDIHGTLFDLHAESPFDYIYHMDKSKSTGGGYRNHGKETIFVRRDFLDQMVSDITSMRINKHPSDLEKRLLNAVDIFGLVDDATPLHIRFLLCIIALEGMLLAEGEKDYLGWKLSEKVAFLLGDTPAWIVTFYRIPPEDVRTTLTDDYINKKRSSARSALDRQMKKFYGKRSGFAHGGLEADKSKKISSDDYNMISSILRWTIEKLIELHKSGINHIATKDKEKISEDASSLDAYIEKLRYS
;
A
#
# COMPACT_ATOMS: atom_id res chain seq x y z
N MET A 1 -27.61 -27.31 18.81
CA MET A 1 -27.51 -27.38 17.34
C MET A 1 -27.39 -25.94 16.89
N TYR A 2 -26.18 -25.48 16.61
CA TYR A 2 -25.88 -24.06 16.39
C TYR A 2 -26.30 -23.65 14.98
N ASP A 3 -27.20 -22.67 14.93
CA ASP A 3 -27.71 -22.03 13.73
C ASP A 3 -26.73 -20.93 13.33
N ILE A 4 -26.00 -21.13 12.24
CA ILE A 4 -25.02 -20.18 11.70
C ILE A 4 -25.74 -19.38 10.62
N HIS A 5 -26.46 -18.34 11.03
CA HIS A 5 -26.91 -17.32 10.11
C HIS A 5 -25.69 -16.49 9.67
N GLY A 6 -25.25 -16.76 8.43
CA GLY A 6 -24.27 -15.96 7.72
C GLY A 6 -24.76 -14.53 7.58
N THR A 7 -24.14 -13.63 8.33
CA THR A 7 -24.24 -12.19 8.13
C THR A 7 -23.67 -11.84 6.76
N LEU A 8 -24.57 -11.42 5.87
CA LEU A 8 -24.27 -10.68 4.65
C LEU A 8 -23.31 -9.53 5.00
N PHE A 9 -22.13 -9.55 4.40
CA PHE A 9 -21.28 -8.36 4.32
C PHE A 9 -21.87 -7.44 3.28
N ASP A 10 -22.50 -6.35 3.72
CA ASP A 10 -22.80 -5.18 2.89
C ASP A 10 -21.47 -4.52 2.47
N LEU A 11 -20.93 -4.98 1.34
CA LEU A 11 -19.83 -4.35 0.60
C LEU A 11 -20.36 -3.11 -0.15
N HIS A 12 -20.91 -2.14 0.58
CA HIS A 12 -21.24 -0.82 0.01
C HIS A 12 -20.07 0.16 0.22
N ALA A 13 -19.03 -0.07 -0.57
CA ALA A 13 -18.13 0.95 -1.14
C ALA A 13 -17.23 0.20 -2.12
N GLU A 14 -17.60 0.15 -3.40
CA GLU A 14 -16.68 -0.26 -4.44
C GLU A 14 -15.45 0.64 -4.33
N SER A 15 -14.34 0.04 -3.91
CA SER A 15 -13.11 0.79 -3.75
C SER A 15 -12.65 1.22 -5.13
N PRO A 16 -12.17 2.47 -5.34
CA PRO A 16 -11.57 2.87 -6.61
C PRO A 16 -10.45 1.91 -7.08
N PHE A 17 -9.87 1.11 -6.17
CA PHE A 17 -8.91 0.05 -6.49
C PHE A 17 -9.50 -1.13 -7.25
N ASP A 18 -10.73 -1.52 -6.95
CA ASP A 18 -11.40 -2.59 -7.69
C ASP A 18 -11.46 -2.19 -9.18
N TYR A 19 -11.76 -0.92 -9.45
CA TYR A 19 -11.85 -0.38 -10.80
C TYR A 19 -10.49 -0.27 -11.53
N ILE A 20 -9.42 0.15 -10.85
CA ILE A 20 -8.08 0.26 -11.44
C ILE A 20 -7.51 -1.11 -11.79
N TYR A 21 -7.73 -2.12 -10.94
CA TYR A 21 -7.27 -3.49 -11.19
C TYR A 21 -8.05 -4.22 -12.28
N HIS A 22 -9.35 -3.93 -12.43
CA HIS A 22 -10.16 -4.49 -13.52
C HIS A 22 -9.76 -3.96 -14.91
N MET A 23 -9.00 -2.86 -14.99
CA MET A 23 -8.55 -2.27 -16.26
C MET A 23 -7.26 -2.89 -16.80
N ASP A 24 -6.37 -3.43 -15.95
CA ASP A 24 -5.04 -3.88 -16.38
C ASP A 24 -4.97 -5.38 -16.79
N LYS A 25 -6.01 -6.19 -16.51
CA LYS A 25 -6.10 -7.57 -17.04
C LYS A 25 -7.52 -7.97 -17.41
N SER A 26 -7.71 -8.25 -18.69
CA SER A 26 -8.89 -8.83 -19.34
C SER A 26 -9.18 -10.28 -18.94
N LYS A 27 -9.14 -10.62 -17.64
CA LYS A 27 -9.52 -11.94 -17.13
C LYS A 27 -10.18 -11.77 -15.76
N SER A 28 -11.49 -11.62 -15.75
CA SER A 28 -12.32 -11.97 -14.60
C SER A 28 -13.05 -13.26 -14.97
N THR A 29 -12.72 -14.37 -14.35
CA THR A 29 -13.49 -15.62 -14.52
C THR A 29 -14.62 -15.63 -13.51
N GLY A 30 -15.80 -15.20 -13.94
CA GLY A 30 -17.01 -15.25 -13.13
C GLY A 30 -17.68 -16.61 -13.23
N GLY A 31 -17.97 -17.23 -12.09
CA GLY A 31 -18.89 -18.36 -11.97
C GLY A 31 -20.13 -17.92 -11.21
N GLY A 32 -21.32 -18.34 -11.63
CA GLY A 32 -22.58 -18.02 -10.95
C GLY A 32 -23.44 -19.27 -10.82
N TYR A 33 -24.20 -19.36 -9.73
CA TYR A 33 -25.32 -20.28 -9.64
C TYR A 33 -26.56 -19.52 -9.19
N ARG A 34 -27.72 -19.95 -9.70
CA ARG A 34 -29.01 -19.32 -9.44
C ARG A 34 -29.67 -20.07 -8.30
N ASN A 35 -29.98 -19.39 -7.19
CA ASN A 35 -30.76 -19.98 -6.11
C ASN A 35 -31.98 -19.09 -5.81
N HIS A 36 -33.18 -19.67 -5.85
CA HIS A 36 -34.46 -18.98 -5.59
C HIS A 36 -34.64 -17.61 -6.28
N GLY A 37 -34.29 -17.52 -7.56
CA GLY A 37 -34.48 -16.29 -8.35
C GLY A 37 -33.47 -15.16 -8.04
N LYS A 38 -32.56 -15.36 -7.07
CA LYS A 38 -31.41 -14.49 -6.86
C LYS A 38 -30.20 -15.06 -7.59
N GLU A 39 -29.61 -14.25 -8.45
CA GLU A 39 -28.37 -14.57 -9.15
C GLU A 39 -27.21 -14.10 -8.25
N THR A 40 -26.39 -15.03 -7.79
CA THR A 40 -25.16 -14.71 -7.07
C THR A 40 -24.00 -14.85 -8.05
N ILE A 41 -23.40 -13.73 -8.41
CA ILE A 41 -22.24 -13.66 -9.29
C ILE A 41 -20.99 -13.63 -8.41
N PHE A 42 -20.15 -14.66 -8.50
CA PHE A 42 -18.83 -14.63 -7.89
C PHE A 42 -17.84 -14.05 -8.88
N VAL A 43 -17.37 -12.83 -8.63
CA VAL A 43 -16.26 -12.26 -9.38
C VAL A 43 -14.96 -12.75 -8.75
N ARG A 44 -14.33 -13.75 -9.37
CA ARG A 44 -12.97 -14.16 -8.98
C ARG A 44 -12.01 -13.03 -9.38
N ARG A 45 -11.31 -12.47 -8.39
CA ARG A 45 -10.34 -11.40 -8.60
C ARG A 45 -8.97 -12.02 -8.86
N ASP A 46 -8.66 -12.28 -10.13
CA ASP A 46 -7.39 -12.86 -10.59
C ASP A 46 -6.15 -12.17 -9.97
N PHE A 47 -6.25 -10.87 -9.66
CA PHE A 47 -5.21 -10.12 -8.96
C PHE A 47 -4.97 -10.59 -7.52
N LEU A 48 -6.02 -10.78 -6.72
CA LEU A 48 -5.87 -11.22 -5.32
C LEU A 48 -5.27 -12.62 -5.27
N ASP A 49 -5.68 -13.50 -6.18
CA ASP A 49 -5.11 -14.84 -6.28
C ASP A 49 -3.63 -14.80 -6.67
N GLN A 50 -3.25 -13.88 -7.57
CA GLN A 50 -1.85 -13.69 -7.91
C GLN A 50 -1.05 -13.17 -6.71
N MET A 51 -1.57 -12.19 -5.97
CA MET A 51 -0.91 -11.66 -4.78
C MET A 51 -0.76 -12.72 -3.69
N VAL A 52 -1.80 -13.52 -3.43
CA VAL A 52 -1.76 -14.66 -2.50
C VAL A 52 -0.72 -15.68 -2.96
N SER A 53 -0.68 -15.99 -4.26
CA SER A 53 0.30 -16.91 -4.85
C SER A 53 1.73 -16.37 -4.67
N ASP A 54 1.96 -15.09 -4.96
CA ASP A 54 3.26 -14.43 -4.80
C ASP A 54 3.72 -14.51 -3.34
N ILE A 55 2.89 -14.07 -2.38
CA ILE A 55 3.20 -14.12 -0.95
C ILE A 55 3.45 -15.55 -0.48
N THR A 56 2.64 -16.51 -0.95
CA THR A 56 2.82 -17.93 -0.63
C THR A 56 4.17 -18.44 -1.14
N SER A 57 4.55 -18.08 -2.37
CA SER A 57 5.83 -18.45 -2.97
C SER A 57 7.01 -17.89 -2.16
N MET A 58 6.92 -16.65 -1.67
CA MET A 58 7.92 -16.02 -0.81
C MET A 58 8.03 -16.76 0.54
N ARG A 59 6.89 -17.21 1.10
CA ARG A 59 6.86 -17.91 2.41
C ARG A 59 7.50 -19.29 2.34
N ILE A 60 7.35 -20.00 1.22
CA ILE A 60 7.96 -21.34 1.03
C ILE A 60 9.40 -21.28 0.53
N ASN A 61 9.88 -20.11 0.10
CA ASN A 61 11.26 -19.92 -0.32
C ASN A 61 12.21 -20.18 0.87
N LYS A 62 13.15 -21.12 0.71
CA LYS A 62 14.14 -21.49 1.74
C LYS A 62 15.20 -20.42 1.97
N HIS A 63 15.43 -19.56 0.98
CA HIS A 63 16.43 -18.51 1.02
C HIS A 63 15.80 -17.18 0.62
N PRO A 64 14.90 -16.64 1.47
CA PRO A 64 14.21 -15.42 1.12
C PRO A 64 15.17 -14.24 1.07
N SER A 65 14.97 -13.38 0.08
CA SER A 65 15.69 -12.11 -0.07
C SER A 65 15.39 -11.17 1.11
N ASP A 66 16.16 -10.09 1.24
CA ASP A 66 15.90 -9.07 2.26
C ASP A 66 14.51 -8.44 2.06
N LEU A 67 14.17 -8.13 0.80
CA LEU A 67 12.86 -7.59 0.46
C LEU A 67 11.72 -8.58 0.76
N GLU A 68 11.86 -9.87 0.43
CA GLU A 68 10.85 -10.88 0.73
C GLU A 68 10.58 -10.99 2.23
N LYS A 69 11.64 -11.03 3.05
CA LYS A 69 11.50 -11.08 4.53
C LYS A 69 10.72 -9.87 5.05
N ARG A 70 10.99 -8.69 4.52
CA ARG A 70 10.32 -7.44 4.90
C ARG A 70 8.86 -7.41 4.47
N LEU A 71 8.56 -7.87 3.25
CA LEU A 71 7.20 -8.01 2.76
C LEU A 71 6.39 -8.98 3.62
N LEU A 72 6.94 -10.16 3.92
CA LEU A 72 6.28 -11.14 4.79
C LEU A 72 6.01 -10.58 6.18
N ASN A 73 6.97 -9.87 6.77
CA ASN A 73 6.78 -9.22 8.07
C ASN A 73 5.69 -8.14 8.03
N ALA A 74 5.61 -7.35 6.95
CA ALA A 74 4.57 -6.35 6.79
C ALA A 74 3.18 -6.96 6.63
N VAL A 75 3.06 -8.07 5.89
CA VAL A 75 1.83 -8.86 5.77
C VAL A 75 1.43 -9.44 7.12
N ASP A 76 2.38 -10.01 7.87
CA ASP A 76 2.12 -10.56 9.20
C ASP A 76 1.63 -9.45 10.16
N ILE A 77 2.28 -8.27 10.18
CA ILE A 77 1.84 -7.10 10.96
C ILE A 77 0.44 -6.63 10.54
N PHE A 78 0.18 -6.56 9.23
CA PHE A 78 -1.12 -6.15 8.73
C PHE A 78 -2.22 -7.16 9.07
N GLY A 79 -1.89 -8.45 9.12
CA GLY A 79 -2.80 -9.51 9.57
C GLY A 79 -3.20 -9.41 11.05
N LEU A 80 -2.44 -8.70 11.88
CA LEU A 80 -2.80 -8.41 13.27
C LEU A 80 -3.87 -7.30 13.39
N VAL A 81 -4.17 -6.60 12.29
CA VAL A 81 -5.13 -5.50 12.27
C VAL A 81 -6.54 -6.07 12.10
N ASP A 82 -7.24 -6.31 13.21
CA ASP A 82 -8.66 -6.73 13.21
C ASP A 82 -9.60 -5.61 13.66
N ASP A 83 -10.92 -5.84 13.58
CA ASP A 83 -11.91 -4.82 13.98
C ASP A 83 -12.02 -4.57 15.48
N ALA A 84 -11.55 -5.52 16.30
CA ALA A 84 -11.49 -5.36 17.76
C ALA A 84 -10.29 -4.48 18.17
N THR A 85 -9.28 -4.37 17.30
CA THR A 85 -8.08 -3.58 17.55
C THR A 85 -8.42 -2.08 17.56
N PRO A 86 -8.04 -1.34 18.62
CA PRO A 86 -8.29 0.08 18.70
C PRO A 86 -7.73 0.83 17.49
N LEU A 87 -8.49 1.79 16.93
CA LEU A 87 -8.17 2.50 15.69
C LEU A 87 -6.74 3.07 15.66
N HIS A 88 -6.28 3.63 16.78
CA HIS A 88 -4.93 4.18 16.89
C HIS A 88 -3.86 3.10 16.80
N ILE A 89 -4.09 1.90 17.37
CA ILE A 89 -3.17 0.77 17.25
C ILE A 89 -3.12 0.30 15.79
N ARG A 90 -4.27 0.17 15.12
CA ARG A 90 -4.33 -0.18 13.70
C ARG A 90 -3.52 0.77 12.83
N PHE A 91 -3.71 2.07 13.06
CA PHE A 91 -2.96 3.14 12.39
C PHE A 91 -1.44 3.01 12.64
N LEU A 92 -1.02 2.76 13.89
CA LEU A 92 0.40 2.60 14.23
C LEU A 92 1.01 1.36 13.58
N LEU A 93 0.30 0.23 13.57
CA LEU A 93 0.75 -1.00 12.93
C LEU A 93 0.99 -0.78 11.44
N CYS A 94 0.14 0.00 10.75
CA CYS A 94 0.37 0.35 9.35
C CYS A 94 1.66 1.16 9.16
N ILE A 95 1.95 2.13 10.04
CA ILE A 95 3.20 2.90 9.94
C ILE A 95 4.42 2.02 10.24
N ILE A 96 4.35 1.17 11.26
CA ILE A 96 5.44 0.24 11.62
C ILE A 96 5.73 -0.71 10.46
N ALA A 97 4.69 -1.23 9.80
CA ALA A 97 4.87 -2.07 8.61
C ALA A 97 5.56 -1.31 7.47
N LEU A 98 5.16 -0.06 7.21
CA LEU A 98 5.81 0.81 6.21
C LEU A 98 7.27 1.10 6.56
N GLU A 99 7.58 1.43 7.82
CA GLU A 99 8.95 1.63 8.31
C GLU A 99 9.79 0.35 8.09
N GLY A 100 9.25 -0.81 8.48
CA GLY A 100 9.94 -2.10 8.33
C GLY A 100 10.20 -2.50 6.88
N MET A 101 9.34 -2.09 5.95
CA MET A 101 9.56 -2.35 4.52
C MET A 101 10.55 -1.39 3.89
N LEU A 102 10.45 -0.09 4.18
CA LEU A 102 11.11 0.93 3.36
C LEU A 102 12.40 1.49 3.97
N LEU A 103 12.60 1.35 5.28
CA LEU A 103 13.80 1.87 5.96
C LEU A 103 14.82 0.76 6.15
N ALA A 104 16.08 1.04 5.80
CA ALA A 104 17.17 0.10 6.03
C ALA A 104 17.56 0.04 7.50
N GLU A 105 18.24 -1.03 7.89
CA GLU A 105 18.66 -1.24 9.28
C GLU A 105 19.61 -0.10 9.72
N GLY A 106 19.31 0.52 10.85
CA GLY A 106 20.05 1.68 11.35
C GLY A 106 19.70 3.02 10.71
N GLU A 107 18.82 3.06 9.69
CA GLU A 107 18.24 4.32 9.23
C GLU A 107 17.24 4.85 10.25
N LYS A 108 17.68 5.85 11.02
CA LYS A 108 16.80 6.53 11.95
C LYS A 108 15.98 7.59 11.21
N ASP A 109 14.66 7.47 11.26
CA ASP A 109 13.74 8.44 10.67
C ASP A 109 13.14 9.36 11.74
N TYR A 110 14.00 10.12 12.41
CA TYR A 110 13.61 10.93 13.57
C TYR A 110 12.51 11.96 13.29
N LEU A 111 12.31 12.34 12.03
CA LEU A 111 11.37 13.39 11.61
C LEU A 111 10.31 12.89 10.61
N GLY A 112 10.26 11.59 10.33
CA GLY A 112 9.36 11.03 9.32
C GLY A 112 9.67 11.46 7.89
N TRP A 113 10.86 12.02 7.65
CA TRP A 113 11.26 12.58 6.35
C TRP A 113 11.68 11.50 5.38
N LYS A 114 12.38 10.47 5.86
CA LYS A 114 12.86 9.41 4.98
C LYS A 114 11.71 8.53 4.51
N LEU A 115 10.84 8.13 5.44
CA LEU A 115 9.69 7.32 5.10
C LEU A 115 8.75 8.08 4.17
N SER A 116 8.47 9.36 4.47
CA SER A 116 7.57 10.17 3.63
C SER A 116 8.10 10.31 2.21
N GLU A 117 9.41 10.55 2.07
CA GLU A 117 10.06 10.68 0.79
C GLU A 117 10.05 9.36 0.00
N LYS A 118 10.44 8.24 0.62
CA LYS A 118 10.44 6.94 -0.06
C LYS A 118 9.03 6.55 -0.52
N VAL A 119 8.00 6.74 0.32
CA VAL A 119 6.60 6.50 -0.06
C VAL A 119 6.18 7.44 -1.21
N ALA A 120 6.54 8.72 -1.14
CA ALA A 120 6.20 9.70 -2.16
C ALA A 120 6.79 9.35 -3.51
N PHE A 121 8.07 8.96 -3.59
CA PHE A 121 8.68 8.55 -4.85
C PHE A 121 8.16 7.22 -5.35
N LEU A 122 7.95 6.25 -4.45
CA LEU A 122 7.51 4.90 -4.83
C LEU A 122 6.06 4.87 -5.35
N LEU A 123 5.18 5.69 -4.77
CA LEU A 123 3.74 5.64 -5.05
C LEU A 123 3.18 6.90 -5.71
N GLY A 124 3.90 8.02 -5.68
CA GLY A 124 3.33 9.33 -6.03
C GLY A 124 3.00 9.51 -7.52
N ASP A 125 3.45 8.62 -8.40
CA ASP A 125 3.06 8.53 -9.81
C ASP A 125 2.22 7.29 -10.14
N THR A 126 1.87 6.48 -9.13
CA THR A 126 1.02 5.32 -9.36
C THR A 126 -0.40 5.76 -9.72
N PRO A 127 -1.08 5.05 -10.64
CA PRO A 127 -2.48 5.29 -10.96
C PRO A 127 -3.38 5.32 -9.71
N ALA A 128 -3.15 4.42 -8.76
CA ALA A 128 -3.89 4.31 -7.51
C ALA A 128 -3.85 5.60 -6.68
N TRP A 129 -2.66 6.18 -6.50
CA TRP A 129 -2.53 7.44 -5.79
C TRP A 129 -3.12 8.61 -6.58
N ILE A 130 -2.89 8.67 -7.89
CA ILE A 130 -3.39 9.76 -8.74
C ILE A 130 -4.92 9.82 -8.73
N VAL A 131 -5.61 8.68 -8.86
CA VAL A 131 -7.08 8.59 -8.75
C VAL A 131 -7.55 9.08 -7.39
N THR A 132 -6.91 8.63 -6.33
CA THR A 132 -7.27 9.00 -4.95
C THR A 132 -7.05 10.50 -4.71
N PHE A 133 -5.92 11.04 -5.14
CA PHE A 133 -5.53 12.43 -4.90
C PHE A 133 -6.37 13.43 -5.71
N TYR A 134 -6.59 13.15 -6.99
CA TYR A 134 -7.41 14.02 -7.85
C TYR A 134 -8.91 13.70 -7.80
N ARG A 135 -9.30 12.68 -7.04
CA ARG A 135 -10.70 12.23 -6.91
C ARG A 135 -11.32 11.94 -8.26
N ILE A 136 -10.59 11.21 -9.10
CA ILE A 136 -11.06 10.84 -10.45
C ILE A 136 -12.22 9.85 -10.27
N PRO A 137 -13.41 10.13 -10.83
CA PRO A 137 -14.53 9.21 -10.77
C PRO A 137 -14.20 7.87 -11.45
N PRO A 138 -14.68 6.73 -10.95
CA PRO A 138 -14.42 5.42 -11.55
C PRO A 138 -14.68 5.35 -13.06
N GLU A 139 -15.76 5.98 -13.53
CA GLU A 139 -16.16 6.05 -14.93
C GLU A 139 -15.14 6.79 -15.83
N ASP A 140 -14.37 7.72 -15.25
CA ASP A 140 -13.41 8.57 -15.97
C ASP A 140 -11.96 8.05 -15.88
N VAL A 141 -11.71 7.04 -15.06
CA VAL A 141 -10.36 6.46 -14.82
C VAL A 141 -9.68 6.12 -16.16
N ARG A 142 -10.38 5.42 -17.05
CA ARG A 142 -9.82 4.92 -18.32
C ARG A 142 -9.47 6.03 -19.31
N THR A 143 -10.29 7.07 -19.36
CA THR A 143 -10.11 8.19 -20.29
C THR A 143 -9.11 9.21 -19.76
N THR A 144 -8.98 9.30 -18.43
CA THR A 144 -8.15 10.31 -17.76
C THR A 144 -6.74 9.83 -17.47
N LEU A 145 -6.53 8.57 -17.07
CA LEU A 145 -5.21 8.04 -16.68
C LEU A 145 -4.37 7.61 -17.89
N THR A 146 -4.04 8.58 -18.74
CA THR A 146 -3.03 8.41 -19.78
C THR A 146 -1.63 8.63 -19.21
N ASP A 147 -0.60 8.09 -19.87
CA ASP A 147 0.80 8.33 -19.48
C ASP A 147 1.14 9.83 -19.45
N ASP A 148 0.63 10.60 -20.42
CA ASP A 148 0.81 12.06 -20.46
C ASP A 148 0.19 12.75 -19.23
N TYR A 149 -1.04 12.34 -18.85
CA TYR A 149 -1.69 12.87 -17.66
C TYR A 149 -0.90 12.55 -16.39
N ILE A 150 -0.48 11.28 -16.23
CA ILE A 150 0.32 10.82 -15.09
C ILE A 150 1.62 11.63 -15.00
N ASN A 151 2.35 11.76 -16.09
CA ASN A 151 3.60 12.51 -16.15
C ASN A 151 3.40 13.98 -15.78
N LYS A 152 2.33 14.61 -16.28
CA LYS A 152 2.00 16.01 -15.98
C LYS A 152 1.63 16.24 -14.51
N LYS A 153 1.05 15.24 -13.83
CA LYS A 153 0.58 15.35 -12.45
C LYS A 153 1.57 14.82 -11.40
N ARG A 154 2.52 13.98 -11.80
CA ARG A 154 3.51 13.30 -10.95
C ARG A 154 4.10 14.19 -9.87
N SER A 155 4.71 15.33 -10.23
CA SER A 155 5.41 16.18 -9.26
C SER A 155 4.50 16.68 -8.14
N SER A 156 3.31 17.17 -8.49
CA SER A 156 2.32 17.62 -7.51
C SER A 156 1.75 16.47 -6.67
N ALA A 157 1.56 15.29 -7.28
CA ALA A 157 1.06 14.11 -6.60
C ALA A 157 2.10 13.55 -5.61
N ARG A 158 3.38 13.44 -5.98
CA ARG A 158 4.50 13.08 -5.08
C ARG A 158 4.58 14.06 -3.91
N SER A 159 4.56 15.36 -4.19
CA SER A 159 4.61 16.40 -3.15
C SER A 159 3.42 16.34 -2.18
N ALA A 160 2.23 15.98 -2.67
CA ALA A 160 1.06 15.81 -1.82
C ALA A 160 1.17 14.58 -0.93
N LEU A 161 1.68 13.46 -1.46
CA LEU A 161 1.86 12.23 -0.71
C LEU A 161 2.94 12.38 0.38
N ASP A 162 4.05 13.05 0.08
CA ASP A 162 5.09 13.37 1.07
C ASP A 162 4.50 14.17 2.25
N ARG A 163 3.74 15.24 1.95
CA ARG A 163 3.06 16.03 2.99
C ARG A 163 2.07 15.19 3.80
N GLN A 164 1.32 14.30 3.15
CA GLN A 164 0.36 13.44 3.83
C GLN A 164 1.06 12.45 4.78
N MET A 165 2.16 11.84 4.33
CA MET A 165 2.97 10.94 5.16
C MET A 165 3.61 11.66 6.35
N LYS A 166 4.11 12.88 6.16
CA LYS A 166 4.62 13.71 7.28
C LYS A 166 3.53 14.00 8.32
N LYS A 167 2.29 14.24 7.89
CA LYS A 167 1.15 14.38 8.82
C LYS A 167 0.90 13.10 9.61
N PHE A 168 0.91 11.94 8.96
CA PHE A 168 0.74 10.66 9.64
C PHE A 168 1.85 10.38 10.66
N TYR A 169 3.10 10.71 10.30
CA TYR A 169 4.22 10.60 11.23
C TYR A 169 4.06 11.52 12.45
N GLY A 170 3.59 12.75 12.24
CA GLY A 170 3.25 13.68 13.32
C GLY A 170 2.19 13.13 14.26
N LYS A 171 1.15 12.46 13.73
CA LYS A 171 0.11 11.80 14.54
C LYS A 171 0.68 10.62 15.34
N ARG A 172 1.54 9.79 14.73
CA ARG A 172 2.26 8.70 15.43
C ARG A 172 3.10 9.25 16.59
N SER A 173 3.89 10.29 16.34
CA SER A 173 4.73 10.91 17.37
C SER A 173 3.89 11.50 18.51
N GLY A 174 2.78 12.18 18.18
CA GLY A 174 1.83 12.69 19.16
C GLY A 174 1.21 11.60 20.05
N PHE A 175 0.91 10.44 19.47
CA PHE A 175 0.46 9.27 20.21
C PHE A 175 1.56 8.72 21.15
N ALA A 176 2.77 8.51 20.63
CA ALA A 176 3.87 7.91 21.39
C ALA A 176 4.34 8.77 22.58
N HIS A 177 4.21 10.10 22.48
CA HIS A 177 4.60 11.03 23.54
C HIS A 177 3.43 11.50 24.43
N GLY A 178 2.27 10.83 24.37
CA GLY A 178 1.17 11.01 25.33
C GLY A 178 0.33 12.28 25.16
N GLY A 179 0.45 13.01 24.05
CA GLY A 179 -0.20 14.31 23.84
C GLY A 179 -1.64 14.25 23.31
N LEU A 180 -2.42 13.24 23.67
CA LEU A 180 -3.62 12.82 22.92
C LEU A 180 -4.90 13.63 23.11
N GLU A 181 -4.97 14.58 24.04
CA GLU A 181 -6.30 15.11 24.42
C GLU A 181 -6.57 16.59 24.15
N ALA A 182 -5.55 17.43 23.90
CA ALA A 182 -5.76 18.87 23.73
C ALA A 182 -5.98 19.31 22.26
N ASP A 183 -5.42 18.59 21.29
CA ASP A 183 -5.40 19.01 19.88
C ASP A 183 -6.17 18.02 18.98
N LYS A 184 -7.37 18.42 18.56
CA LYS A 184 -8.22 17.62 17.65
C LYS A 184 -7.50 17.28 16.34
N SER A 185 -6.54 18.10 15.89
CA SER A 185 -5.78 17.84 14.66
C SER A 185 -4.80 16.65 14.79
N LYS A 186 -4.45 16.27 16.02
CA LYS A 186 -3.57 15.12 16.33
C LYS A 186 -4.34 13.82 16.58
N LYS A 187 -5.67 13.88 16.71
CA LYS A 187 -6.50 12.68 16.85
C LYS A 187 -6.48 11.89 15.55
N ILE A 188 -6.26 10.58 15.67
CA ILE A 188 -6.33 9.64 14.56
C ILE A 188 -7.81 9.40 14.23
N SER A 189 -8.22 9.69 13.00
CA SER A 189 -9.56 9.45 12.47
C SER A 189 -9.62 8.15 11.65
N SER A 190 -10.83 7.70 11.34
CA SER A 190 -11.03 6.57 10.43
C SER A 190 -10.46 6.85 9.03
N ASP A 191 -10.56 8.09 8.56
CA ASP A 191 -9.99 8.51 7.27
C ASP A 191 -8.46 8.42 7.27
N ASP A 192 -7.80 8.76 8.39
CA ASP A 192 -6.36 8.59 8.52
C ASP A 192 -5.97 7.11 8.39
N TYR A 193 -6.71 6.24 9.08
CA TYR A 193 -6.48 4.80 9.03
C TYR A 193 -6.76 4.21 7.63
N ASN A 194 -7.87 4.58 7.01
CA ASN A 194 -8.24 4.14 5.66
C ASN A 194 -7.19 4.56 4.62
N MET A 195 -6.66 5.77 4.75
CA MET A 195 -5.61 6.26 3.87
C MET A 195 -4.26 5.56 4.13
N ILE A 196 -3.79 5.45 5.39
CA ILE A 196 -2.50 4.80 5.66
C ILE A 196 -2.53 3.29 5.35
N SER A 197 -3.66 2.62 5.58
CA SER A 197 -3.83 1.21 5.19
C SER A 197 -3.84 1.03 3.68
N SER A 198 -4.37 2.00 2.93
CA SER A 198 -4.30 1.98 1.46
C SER A 198 -2.87 2.21 0.97
N ILE A 199 -2.14 3.16 1.56
CA ILE A 199 -0.71 3.37 1.29
C ILE A 199 0.10 2.10 1.57
N LEU A 200 -0.16 1.42 2.68
CA LEU A 200 0.49 0.15 3.01
C LEU A 200 0.22 -0.92 1.93
N ARG A 201 -1.05 -1.12 1.54
CA ARG A 201 -1.42 -2.09 0.50
C ARG A 201 -0.73 -1.77 -0.83
N TRP A 202 -0.81 -0.53 -1.31
CA TRP A 202 -0.14 -0.12 -2.54
C TRP A 202 1.39 -0.27 -2.47
N THR A 203 1.99 -0.05 -1.29
CA THR A 203 3.42 -0.27 -1.08
C THR A 203 3.76 -1.75 -1.21
N ILE A 204 3.00 -2.66 -0.58
CA ILE A 204 3.18 -4.11 -0.70
C ILE A 204 3.09 -4.52 -2.17
N GLU A 205 2.04 -4.10 -2.86
CA GLU A 205 1.81 -4.41 -4.27
C GLU A 205 2.97 -3.93 -5.14
N LYS A 206 3.41 -2.68 -4.96
CA LYS A 206 4.51 -2.11 -5.73
C LYS A 206 5.83 -2.83 -5.47
N LEU A 207 6.09 -3.21 -4.23
CA LEU A 207 7.31 -3.94 -3.87
C LEU A 207 7.29 -5.39 -4.39
N ILE A 208 6.13 -6.04 -4.47
CA ILE A 208 6.00 -7.35 -5.13
C ILE A 208 6.31 -7.22 -6.63
N GLU A 209 5.81 -6.17 -7.30
CA GLU A 209 6.12 -5.88 -8.70
C GLU A 209 7.63 -5.68 -8.90
N LEU A 210 8.24 -4.82 -8.08
CA LEU A 210 9.68 -4.54 -8.14
C LEU A 210 10.54 -5.78 -7.84
N HIS A 211 10.10 -6.64 -6.92
CA HIS A 211 10.76 -7.91 -6.66
C HIS A 211 10.79 -8.80 -7.90
N LYS A 212 9.67 -8.90 -8.62
CA LYS A 212 9.60 -9.64 -9.90
C LYS A 212 10.51 -9.02 -10.97
N SER A 213 10.79 -7.72 -10.89
CA SER A 213 11.74 -7.03 -11.76
C SER A 213 13.21 -7.14 -11.30
N GLY A 214 13.50 -7.82 -10.18
CA GLY A 214 14.85 -8.11 -9.70
C GLY A 214 15.34 -7.26 -8.52
N ILE A 215 14.48 -6.43 -7.91
CA ILE A 215 14.81 -5.70 -6.67
C ILE A 215 14.71 -6.67 -5.48
N ASN A 216 15.81 -6.90 -4.76
CA ASN A 216 15.89 -7.96 -3.75
C ASN A 216 16.28 -7.48 -2.35
N HIS A 217 16.68 -6.21 -2.20
CA HIS A 217 17.06 -5.62 -0.91
C HIS A 217 16.80 -4.11 -0.87
N ILE A 218 16.76 -3.55 0.34
CA ILE A 218 16.42 -2.13 0.53
C ILE A 218 17.60 -1.21 0.25
N ALA A 219 18.71 -1.41 0.96
CA ALA A 219 19.87 -0.52 0.91
C ALA A 219 21.07 -1.18 0.24
N THR A 220 21.78 -0.38 -0.52
CA THR A 220 23.09 -0.76 -1.07
C THR A 220 24.10 -0.87 0.08
N LYS A 221 24.94 -1.91 0.07
CA LYS A 221 26.00 -2.11 1.08
C LYS A 221 27.05 -1.00 1.07
N ASP A 222 27.20 -0.34 -0.07
CA ASP A 222 28.12 0.78 -0.30
C ASP A 222 27.32 2.01 -0.75
N LYS A 223 27.29 3.04 0.11
CA LYS A 223 26.54 4.28 -0.17
C LYS A 223 27.12 5.07 -1.34
N GLU A 224 28.40 4.91 -1.65
CA GLU A 224 29.06 5.58 -2.77
C GLU A 224 28.65 4.96 -4.12
N LYS A 225 28.05 3.77 -4.10
CA LYS A 225 27.66 2.99 -5.28
C LYS A 225 26.17 2.69 -5.36
N ILE A 226 25.34 3.51 -4.71
CA ILE A 226 23.88 3.33 -4.72
C ILE A 226 23.34 3.23 -6.15
N SER A 227 23.81 4.08 -7.07
CA SER A 227 23.37 4.07 -8.47
C SER A 227 23.76 2.82 -9.27
N GLU A 228 24.78 2.08 -8.81
CA GLU A 228 25.31 0.89 -9.49
C GLU A 228 24.56 -0.40 -9.08
N ASP A 229 23.90 -0.40 -7.92
CA ASP A 229 23.18 -1.56 -7.40
C ASP A 229 21.75 -1.60 -7.93
N ALA A 230 21.60 -2.10 -9.16
CA ALA A 230 20.30 -2.21 -9.82
C ALA A 230 19.29 -3.11 -9.09
N SER A 231 19.73 -3.92 -8.12
CA SER A 231 18.88 -4.77 -7.27
C SER A 231 18.42 -4.12 -5.96
N SER A 232 18.84 -2.88 -5.70
CA SER A 232 18.51 -2.12 -4.50
C SER A 232 17.28 -1.23 -4.69
N LEU A 233 16.37 -1.20 -3.71
CA LEU A 233 15.24 -0.28 -3.71
C LEU A 233 15.71 1.18 -3.65
N ASP A 234 16.75 1.50 -2.89
CA ASP A 234 17.29 2.86 -2.80
C ASP A 234 17.82 3.33 -4.16
N ALA A 235 18.47 2.45 -4.93
CA ALA A 235 18.92 2.75 -6.29
C ALA A 235 17.76 3.04 -7.24
N TYR A 236 16.69 2.26 -7.11
CA TYR A 236 15.45 2.46 -7.87
C TYR A 236 14.81 3.81 -7.54
N ILE A 237 14.67 4.14 -6.25
CA ILE A 237 14.10 5.41 -5.79
C ILE A 237 14.98 6.59 -6.26
N GLU A 238 16.31 6.47 -6.19
CA GLU A 238 17.22 7.51 -6.66
C GLU A 238 17.03 7.81 -8.15
N LYS A 239 16.83 6.78 -8.98
CA LYS A 239 16.49 6.97 -10.41
C LYS A 239 15.16 7.70 -10.60
N LEU A 240 14.17 7.45 -9.75
CA LEU A 240 12.89 8.15 -9.79
C LEU A 240 12.99 9.63 -9.39
N ARG A 241 14.00 10.01 -8.60
CA ARG A 241 14.21 11.41 -8.21
C ARG A 241 14.59 12.31 -9.38
N TYR A 242 15.31 11.76 -10.35
CA TYR A 242 15.81 12.50 -11.52
C TYR A 242 15.03 12.23 -12.81
N SER A 243 13.85 11.60 -12.72
CA SER A 243 12.96 11.31 -13.86
C SER A 243 11.66 12.10 -13.86
#